data_AF-A0A0L7QW59-F1
#
_entry.id   AF-A0A0L7QW59-F1
#
_cell.length_a   1.000
_cell.length_b   1.000
_cell.length_c   1.000
_cell.angle_alpha   90.00
_cell.angle_beta   90.00
_cell.angle_gamma   90.00
#
_symmetry.space_group_name_H-M   'P 1'
#
loop_
_entity.id
_entity.type
_entity.pdbx_description
1 polymer ?
#
loop_
_entity_poly.entity_id
_entity_poly.type
_entity_poly.pdbx_seq_one_letter_code
_entity_poly.pdbx_strand_id
1 'polypeptide(L)' 'AMDQKRPELANRRGVVFHQDNARPHTSIMTRQKLRELGWKVLMHPPYSPDLAPSNYHVFLALQNFLNDKKLASRVFRQ' A
#
# COMPACT_ATOMS: atom_id res chain seq x y z
N ALA A 1 5.03 8.90 19.93
CA ALA A 1 3.76 8.15 20.10
C ALA A 1 3.64 6.93 19.16
N MET A 2 4.39 6.88 18.04
CA MET A 2 4.50 5.68 17.19
C MET A 2 5.56 4.70 17.70
N ASP A 3 6.57 5.19 18.43
CA ASP A 3 7.73 4.42 18.90
C ASP A 3 7.39 3.39 19.99
N GLN A 4 6.28 3.58 20.71
CA GLN A 4 5.90 2.70 21.82
C GLN A 4 5.13 1.46 21.36
N LYS A 5 4.47 1.51 20.19
CA LYS A 5 3.55 0.44 19.77
C LYS A 5 4.21 -0.73 19.06
N ARG A 6 5.44 -0.57 18.54
CA ARG A 6 6.18 -1.65 17.85
C ARG A 6 7.70 -1.47 18.01
N PRO A 7 8.32 -1.99 19.08
CA PRO A 7 9.77 -1.86 19.30
C PRO A 7 10.62 -2.50 18.18
N GLU A 8 10.06 -3.45 17.45
CA GLU A 8 10.67 -4.07 16.25
C GLU A 8 10.81 -3.14 15.04
N LEU A 9 10.08 -2.01 15.02
CA LEU A 9 10.29 -0.94 14.04
C LEU A 9 11.36 0.07 14.48
N ALA A 10 11.68 0.14 15.78
CA ALA A 10 12.69 1.04 16.31
C ALA A 10 14.13 0.60 15.97
N ASN A 11 14.32 -0.67 15.60
CA ASN A 11 15.62 -1.24 15.24
C ASN A 11 15.75 -1.48 13.72
N ARG A 12 15.37 -0.48 12.91
CA ARG A 12 15.14 -0.69 11.47
C ARG A 12 16.44 -0.64 10.65
N ARG A 13 16.90 -1.82 10.21
CA ARG A 13 17.45 -1.97 8.85
C ARG A 13 16.40 -1.33 7.92
N GLY A 14 16.77 -0.34 7.11
CA GLY A 14 15.84 0.59 6.44
C GLY A 14 14.60 -0.04 5.76
N VAL A 15 13.57 0.78 5.52
CA VAL A 15 12.28 0.32 4.99
C VAL A 15 12.42 -0.25 3.57
N VAL A 16 11.86 -1.43 3.33
CA VAL A 16 11.62 -1.96 1.98
C VAL A 16 10.14 -1.75 1.65
N PHE A 17 9.87 -1.02 0.58
CA PHE A 17 8.54 -0.61 0.15
C PHE A 17 8.14 -1.36 -1.12
N HIS A 18 7.01 -2.05 -1.08
CA HIS A 18 6.44 -2.77 -2.23
C HIS A 18 5.20 -2.01 -2.72
N GLN A 19 5.22 -1.66 -4.01
CA GLN A 19 4.06 -1.14 -4.75
C GLN A 19 4.04 -1.76 -6.15
N ASP A 20 2.90 -1.71 -6.83
CA ASP A 20 2.80 -2.12 -8.23
C ASP A 20 3.43 -1.07 -9.18
N ASN A 21 3.41 -1.37 -10.49
CA ASN A 21 3.95 -0.49 -11.52
C ASN A 21 2.92 0.47 -12.11
N ALA A 22 1.85 0.83 -11.37
CA ALA A 22 0.88 1.81 -11.86
C ALA A 22 1.55 3.17 -12.14
N ARG A 23 1.06 3.89 -13.16
CA ARG A 23 1.68 5.15 -13.63
C ARG A 23 1.94 6.18 -12.51
N PRO A 24 1.03 6.41 -11.54
CA PRO A 24 1.30 7.32 -10.43
C PRO A 24 2.45 6.86 -9.51
N HIS A 25 2.60 5.55 -9.34
CA HIS A 25 3.62 4.93 -8.49
C HIS A 25 5.02 4.99 -9.10
N THR A 26 5.10 4.95 -10.44
CA THR A 26 6.36 5.10 -11.18
C THR A 26 6.72 6.56 -11.50
N SER A 27 5.87 7.52 -11.12
CA SER A 27 6.10 8.94 -11.39
C SER A 27 7.38 9.46 -10.73
N ILE A 28 7.94 10.52 -11.32
CA ILE A 28 9.16 11.16 -10.80
C ILE A 28 8.93 11.66 -9.37
N MET A 29 7.79 12.29 -9.12
CA MET A 29 7.44 12.82 -7.80
C MET A 29 7.40 11.72 -6.74
N THR A 30 6.76 10.60 -7.03
CA THR A 30 6.70 9.46 -6.10
C THR A 30 8.09 8.89 -5.83
N ARG A 31 8.91 8.71 -6.88
CA ARG A 31 10.28 8.19 -6.74
C ARG A 31 11.19 9.14 -5.94
N GLN A 32 11.06 10.44 -6.13
CA GLN A 32 11.78 11.44 -5.35
C GLN A 32 11.37 11.37 -3.88
N LYS A 33 10.07 11.28 -3.59
CA LYS A 33 9.60 11.21 -2.22
C LYS A 33 10.07 9.96 -1.48
N LEU A 34 10.04 8.80 -2.16
CA LEU A 34 10.55 7.54 -1.59
C LEU A 34 12.05 7.61 -1.28
N ARG A 35 12.83 8.33 -2.11
CA ARG A 35 14.26 8.58 -1.86
C ARG A 35 14.47 9.49 -0.65
N GLU A 36 13.71 10.59 -0.53
CA GLU A 36 13.77 11.48 0.64
C GLU A 36 13.47 10.75 1.95
N LEU A 37 12.53 9.80 1.92
CA LEU A 37 12.18 8.96 3.06
C LEU A 37 13.22 7.87 3.36
N GLY A 38 14.20 7.65 2.47
CA GLY A 38 15.21 6.60 2.59
C GLY A 38 14.65 5.18 2.39
N TRP A 39 13.54 5.04 1.67
CA TRP A 39 12.87 3.75 1.47
C TRP A 39 13.39 3.07 0.21
N LYS A 40 13.78 1.79 0.34
CA LYS A 40 14.17 0.96 -0.79
C LYS A 40 12.92 0.39 -1.45
N VAL A 41 12.72 0.64 -2.73
CA VAL A 41 11.58 0.09 -3.47
C VAL A 41 11.90 -1.32 -3.92
N LEU A 42 11.02 -2.28 -3.61
CA LEU A 42 11.10 -3.64 -4.11
C LEU A 42 10.65 -3.68 -5.58
N MET A 43 11.40 -4.36 -6.43
CA MET A 43 11.02 -4.52 -7.84
C MET A 43 9.76 -5.36 -7.95
N HIS A 44 8.80 -4.88 -8.75
CA HIS A 44 7.58 -5.60 -9.07
C HIS A 44 7.56 -5.91 -10.57
N PRO A 45 7.31 -7.17 -10.98
CA PRO A 45 7.12 -7.49 -12.39
C PRO A 45 5.81 -6.89 -12.94
N PRO A 46 5.76 -6.56 -14.25
CA PRO A 46 4.51 -6.12 -14.88
C PRO A 46 3.38 -7.16 -14.74
N TYR A 47 2.15 -6.68 -14.59
CA TYR A 47 0.92 -7.50 -14.62
C TYR A 47 0.90 -8.69 -13.66
N SER A 48 1.49 -8.56 -12.46
CA SER A 48 1.58 -9.66 -11.48
C SER A 48 0.79 -9.37 -10.19
N PRO A 49 -0.54 -9.27 -10.26
CA PRO A 49 -1.38 -8.94 -9.11
C PRO A 49 -1.31 -10.00 -8.00
N ASP A 50 -1.04 -11.26 -8.36
CA ASP A 50 -0.77 -12.39 -7.45
C ASP A 50 0.48 -12.18 -6.59
N LEU A 51 1.43 -11.35 -7.04
CA LEU A 51 2.63 -11.02 -6.30
C LEU A 51 2.46 -9.79 -5.39
N ALA A 52 1.31 -9.13 -5.39
CA ALA A 52 1.05 -7.97 -4.55
C ALA A 52 0.28 -8.38 -3.27
N PRO A 53 0.90 -8.36 -2.08
CA PRO A 53 0.25 -8.79 -0.82
C PRO A 53 -1.08 -8.10 -0.52
N SER A 54 -1.22 -6.83 -0.92
CA SER A 54 -2.48 -6.10 -0.83
C SER A 54 -3.60 -6.76 -1.63
N ASN A 55 -3.31 -7.27 -2.83
CA ASN A 55 -4.30 -7.74 -3.78
C ASN A 55 -4.81 -9.14 -3.42
N TYR A 56 -3.91 -10.10 -3.18
CA TYR A 56 -4.33 -11.48 -2.93
C TYR A 56 -4.69 -11.77 -1.47
N HIS A 57 -4.29 -10.93 -0.51
CA HIS A 57 -4.70 -11.09 0.89
C HIS A 57 -5.73 -10.05 1.33
N VAL A 58 -5.36 -8.77 1.36
CA VAL A 58 -6.17 -7.73 2.02
C VAL A 58 -7.43 -7.43 1.23
N PHE A 59 -7.30 -7.16 -0.07
CA PHE A 59 -8.44 -6.84 -0.92
C PHE A 59 -9.34 -8.06 -1.14
N LEU A 60 -8.76 -9.26 -1.22
CA LEU A 60 -9.56 -10.49 -1.25
C LEU A 60 -10.38 -10.68 0.04
N ALA A 61 -9.76 -10.52 1.20
CA ALA A 61 -10.47 -10.60 2.48
C ALA A 61 -11.53 -9.50 2.61
N LEU A 62 -11.22 -8.28 2.15
CA LEU A 62 -12.17 -7.17 2.13
C LEU A 62 -13.35 -7.47 1.20
N GLN A 63 -13.11 -8.01 0.01
CA GLN A 63 -14.16 -8.39 -0.92
C GLN A 63 -15.09 -9.42 -0.31
N ASN A 64 -14.54 -10.45 0.34
CA ASN A 64 -15.33 -11.46 1.06
C ASN A 64 -16.15 -10.83 2.19
N PHE A 65 -15.56 -9.88 2.93
CA PHE A 65 -16.25 -9.19 4.02
C PHE A 65 -17.37 -8.26 3.54
N LEU A 66 -17.19 -7.63 2.38
CA LEU A 66 -18.16 -6.72 1.77
C LEU A 66 -19.21 -7.45 0.93
N ASN A 67 -19.02 -8.74 0.67
CA ASN A 67 -19.99 -9.54 -0.06
C ASN A 67 -21.36 -9.41 0.64
N ASP A 68 -22.40 -9.14 -0.15
CA ASP A 68 -23.77 -8.89 0.31
C ASP A 68 -24.00 -7.65 1.21
N LYS A 69 -23.03 -6.76 1.33
CA LYS A 69 -23.19 -5.49 2.08
C LYS A 69 -23.52 -4.32 1.15
N LYS A 70 -24.64 -3.66 1.41
CA LYS A 70 -24.98 -2.39 0.76
C LYS A 70 -24.32 -1.24 1.52
N LEU A 71 -23.43 -0.53 0.84
CA LEU A 71 -22.88 0.73 1.34
C LEU A 71 -23.85 1.86 1.03
N ALA A 72 -24.38 2.53 2.05
CA ALA A 72 -25.17 3.73 1.86
C ALA A 72 -24.24 4.89 1.49
N SER A 73 -24.42 5.47 0.30
CA SER A 73 -23.71 6.70 -0.06
C SER A 73 -24.35 7.90 0.63
N ARG A 74 -23.56 8.68 1.37
CA ARG A 74 -23.96 10.01 1.81
C ARG A 74 -23.59 10.98 0.69
N VAL A 75 -24.48 11.13 -0.29
CA VAL A 75 -24.32 12.17 -1.32
C VAL A 75 -24.72 13.50 -0.66
N PHE A 76 -23.73 14.35 -0.36
CA PHE A 76 -24.01 15.77 -0.13
C PHE A 76 -24.42 16.37 -1.48
N ARG A 77 -25.73 16.55 -1.67
CA ARG A 77 -26.22 17.47 -2.70
C ARG A 77 -25.93 18.88 -2.20
N GLN A 78 -25.10 19.60 -2.94
CA GLN A 78 -25.17 21.07 -2.97
C GLN A 78 -26.22 21.48 -3.99
#